data_AF-A0A7X9XCT9-F1
#
_entry.id   AF-A0A7X9XCT9-F1
#
_cell.length_a   1.000
_cell.length_b   1.000
_cell.length_c   1.000
_cell.angle_alpha   90.00
_cell.angle_beta   90.00
_cell.angle_gamma   90.00
#
_symmetry.space_group_name_H-M   'P 1'
#
loop_
_entity.id
_entity.type
_entity.pdbx_description
1 polymer ?
#
loop_
_entity_poly.entity_id
_entity_poly.type
_entity_poly.pdbx_seq_one_letter_code
_entity_poly.pdbx_strand_id
1 'polypeptide(L)'
;MKNRSYSEEIIWKENSSFQITADWSSLKLQIEYIPEEKLWSWVLYDKLRDFHQVKIDESNNGCFVDLEGTKEKVEAVSREYLTKELVSNFEKESDLLKIELLIKTLKKVGHSPISSMLVLIRNLGLKYSEAKELVFDSDVWKGAREQSELLGQMLFEVALQDANEVEYDADGKITSVTVDLTEEKDESD
;
A
#
# COMPACT_ATOMS: atom_id res chain seq x y z
N MET A 1 -19.54 9.23 14.48
CA MET A 1 -18.52 8.22 14.13
C MET A 1 -17.91 7.68 15.41
N LYS A 2 -17.77 6.36 15.58
CA LYS A 2 -16.77 5.86 16.53
C LYS A 2 -15.41 6.12 15.87
N ASN A 3 -14.64 7.07 16.39
CA ASN A 3 -13.38 7.49 15.77
C ASN A 3 -12.33 6.38 15.90
N ARG A 4 -11.92 5.80 14.78
CA ARG A 4 -10.69 4.99 14.72
C ARG A 4 -9.47 5.91 14.78
N SER A 5 -8.44 5.47 15.51
CA SER A 5 -7.13 6.12 15.54
C SER A 5 -6.22 5.43 14.53
N TYR A 6 -5.93 6.10 13.41
CA TYR A 6 -5.09 5.54 12.34
C TYR A 6 -3.60 5.88 12.50
N SER A 7 -3.24 6.72 13.47
CA SER A 7 -1.86 7.18 13.66
C SER A 7 -1.00 6.23 14.48
N GLU A 8 -1.60 5.18 15.04
CA GLU A 8 -0.88 4.19 15.85
C GLU A 8 -0.12 3.22 14.95
N GLU A 9 1.12 2.92 15.34
CA GLU A 9 1.91 1.86 14.73
C GLU A 9 1.38 0.48 15.15
N ILE A 10 1.59 -0.51 14.28
CA ILE A 10 1.27 -1.91 14.58
C ILE A 10 2.40 -2.46 15.44
N ILE A 11 2.11 -2.68 16.73
CA ILE A 11 3.08 -3.26 17.68
C ILE A 11 2.62 -4.67 18.02
N TRP A 12 3.36 -5.66 17.50
CA TRP A 12 3.14 -7.07 17.80
C TRP A 12 3.63 -7.40 19.22
N LYS A 13 2.80 -8.12 19.97
CA LYS A 13 3.07 -8.60 21.32
C LYS A 13 2.96 -10.12 21.35
N GLU A 14 3.99 -10.77 21.87
CA GLU A 14 3.95 -12.20 22.17
C GLU A 14 3.12 -12.42 23.43
N ASN A 15 2.02 -13.17 23.29
CA ASN A 15 1.17 -13.56 24.42
C ASN A 15 1.55 -14.96 24.93
N SER A 16 2.03 -15.83 24.03
CA SER A 16 2.56 -17.15 24.33
C SER A 16 3.51 -17.59 23.22
N SER A 17 4.17 -18.74 23.39
CA SER A 17 5.04 -19.35 22.36
C SER A 17 4.32 -19.66 21.04
N PHE A 18 2.99 -19.70 21.04
CA PHE A 18 2.18 -20.01 19.86
C PHE A 18 1.22 -18.90 19.47
N GLN A 19 1.22 -17.76 20.17
CA GLN A 19 0.26 -16.70 19.88
C GLN A 19 0.88 -15.33 20.00
N ILE A 20 0.70 -14.53 18.95
CA ILE A 20 1.04 -13.11 18.93
C ILE A 20 -0.19 -12.28 18.54
N THR A 21 -0.27 -11.07 19.08
CA THR A 21 -1.35 -10.15 18.74
C THR A 21 -0.86 -8.73 18.56
N ALA A 22 -1.54 -7.96 17.73
CA ALA A 22 -1.38 -6.52 17.63
C ALA A 22 -2.74 -5.83 17.69
N ASP A 23 -2.75 -4.61 18.21
CA ASP A 23 -3.91 -3.73 18.18
C ASP A 23 -3.63 -2.58 17.24
N TRP A 24 -4.56 -2.30 16.34
CA TRP A 24 -4.36 -1.23 15.35
C TRP A 24 -5.69 -0.66 14.84
N SER A 25 -5.90 0.65 14.94
CA SER A 25 -7.12 1.30 14.43
C SER A 25 -8.42 0.66 14.95
N SER A 26 -8.44 0.25 16.23
CA SER A 26 -9.53 -0.51 16.86
C SER A 26 -9.78 -1.91 16.25
N LEU A 27 -8.84 -2.45 15.51
CA LEU A 27 -8.78 -3.85 15.13
C LEU A 27 -7.92 -4.62 16.13
N LYS A 28 -8.22 -5.91 16.31
CA LYS A 28 -7.33 -6.88 16.95
C LYS A 28 -6.84 -7.85 15.88
N LEU A 29 -5.55 -7.85 15.66
CA LEU A 29 -4.85 -8.78 14.78
C LEU A 29 -4.33 -9.92 15.67
N GLN A 30 -4.69 -11.15 15.37
CA GLN A 30 -4.25 -12.32 16.11
C GLN A 30 -3.61 -13.32 15.14
N ILE A 31 -2.44 -13.82 15.50
CA ILE A 31 -1.72 -14.86 14.77
C ILE A 31 -1.45 -16.01 15.74
N GLU A 32 -1.66 -17.23 15.28
CA GLU A 32 -1.50 -18.45 16.06
C GLU A 32 -0.68 -19.48 15.28
N TYR A 33 0.31 -20.09 15.92
CA TYR A 33 1.07 -21.21 15.36
C TYR A 33 0.34 -22.50 15.67
N ILE A 34 0.15 -23.34 14.66
CA ILE A 34 -0.46 -24.67 14.77
C ILE A 34 0.68 -25.69 14.62
N PRO A 35 1.22 -26.25 15.73
CA PRO A 35 2.38 -27.12 15.69
C PRO A 35 2.17 -28.41 14.89
N GLU A 36 0.96 -28.98 14.95
CA GLU A 36 0.57 -30.21 14.27
C GLU A 36 0.68 -30.09 12.75
N GLU A 37 0.36 -28.90 12.25
CA GLU A 37 0.36 -28.57 10.82
C GLU A 37 1.61 -27.78 10.40
N LYS A 38 2.45 -27.39 11.37
CA LYS A 38 3.68 -26.59 11.22
C LYS A 38 3.46 -25.28 10.46
N LEU A 39 2.36 -24.58 10.76
CA LEU A 39 1.96 -23.40 10.01
C LEU A 39 1.35 -22.33 10.92
N TRP A 40 1.32 -21.10 10.40
CA TRP A 40 0.72 -19.96 11.07
C TRP A 40 -0.66 -19.65 10.49
N SER A 41 -1.65 -19.55 11.37
CA SER A 41 -3.01 -19.07 11.08
C SER A 41 -3.21 -17.67 11.67
N TRP A 42 -4.24 -16.96 11.20
CA TRP A 42 -4.54 -15.62 11.68
C TRP A 42 -6.03 -15.28 11.65
N VAL A 43 -6.41 -14.38 12.55
CA VAL A 43 -7.76 -13.85 12.69
C VAL A 43 -7.72 -12.34 12.88
N LEU A 44 -8.62 -11.64 12.20
CA LEU A 44 -8.83 -10.21 12.32
C LEU A 44 -10.20 -9.93 12.97
N TYR A 45 -10.20 -9.18 14.06
CA TYR A 45 -11.43 -8.76 14.75
C TYR A 45 -11.60 -7.23 14.71
N ASP A 46 -12.84 -6.76 14.60
CA ASP A 46 -13.19 -5.35 14.75
C ASP A 46 -13.77 -5.08 16.15
N LYS A 47 -12.99 -4.41 17.00
CA LYS A 47 -13.38 -4.11 18.38
C LYS A 47 -14.55 -3.13 18.46
N LEU A 48 -14.75 -2.28 17.45
CA LEU A 48 -15.85 -1.32 17.45
C LEU A 48 -17.23 -1.97 17.27
N ARG A 49 -17.23 -3.21 16.76
CA ARG A 49 -18.40 -4.05 16.49
C ARG A 49 -18.42 -5.27 17.41
N ASP A 50 -18.10 -5.08 18.68
CA ASP A 50 -18.13 -6.13 19.71
C ASP A 50 -17.25 -7.34 19.35
N PHE A 51 -16.01 -7.06 18.94
CA PHE A 51 -15.05 -8.07 18.47
C PHE A 51 -15.59 -8.95 17.33
N HIS A 52 -16.40 -8.39 16.43
CA HIS A 52 -16.84 -9.08 15.23
C HIS A 52 -15.64 -9.59 14.43
N GLN A 53 -15.61 -10.89 14.14
CA GLN A 53 -14.62 -11.51 13.29
C GLN A 53 -14.79 -11.01 11.85
N VAL A 54 -13.82 -10.22 11.38
CA VAL A 54 -13.82 -9.64 10.05
C VAL A 54 -13.39 -10.68 9.02
N LYS A 55 -12.31 -11.40 9.33
CA LYS A 55 -11.75 -12.43 8.46
C LYS A 55 -10.88 -13.39 9.26
N ILE A 56 -10.83 -14.62 8.79
CA ILE A 56 -9.97 -15.69 9.29
C ILE A 56 -9.37 -16.41 8.10
N ASP A 57 -8.17 -16.96 8.26
CA ASP A 57 -7.60 -17.92 7.32
C ASP A 57 -7.24 -19.22 8.04
N GLU A 58 -8.11 -20.22 7.86
CA GLU A 58 -7.96 -21.59 8.34
C GLU A 58 -7.62 -22.56 7.19
N SER A 59 -7.34 -22.05 5.99
CA SER A 59 -7.13 -22.90 4.81
C SER A 59 -5.65 -23.24 4.61
N ASN A 60 -5.33 -24.50 4.28
CA ASN A 60 -3.98 -24.93 3.87
C ASN A 60 -3.38 -24.13 2.69
N ASN A 61 -4.18 -23.31 1.99
CA ASN A 61 -3.75 -22.44 0.90
C ASN A 61 -3.44 -20.99 1.34
N GLY A 62 -3.70 -20.63 2.59
CA GLY A 62 -3.50 -19.29 3.14
C GLY A 62 -2.67 -19.23 4.43
N CYS A 63 -2.29 -20.39 4.96
CA CYS A 63 -1.33 -20.51 6.05
C CYS A 63 0.11 -20.32 5.56
N PHE A 64 0.90 -19.52 6.27
CA PHE A 64 2.30 -19.28 5.93
C PHE A 64 3.21 -20.19 6.76
N VAL A 65 4.35 -20.55 6.17
CA VAL A 65 5.39 -21.35 6.85
C VAL A 65 6.14 -20.49 7.88
N ASP A 66 6.16 -19.17 7.68
CA ASP A 66 6.87 -18.23 8.55
C ASP A 66 5.95 -17.16 9.15
N LEU A 67 6.37 -16.67 10.31
CA LEU A 67 5.62 -15.69 11.10
C LEU A 67 5.56 -14.32 10.40
N GLU A 68 6.61 -13.93 9.68
CA GLU A 68 6.74 -12.59 9.13
C GLU A 68 5.81 -12.39 7.93
N GLY A 69 5.77 -13.35 7.00
CA GLY A 69 4.80 -13.39 5.92
C GLY A 69 3.35 -13.43 6.44
N THR A 70 3.12 -14.08 7.59
CA THR A 70 1.80 -14.04 8.24
C THR A 70 1.46 -12.63 8.74
N LYS A 71 2.38 -11.94 9.43
CA LYS A 71 2.18 -10.55 9.85
C LYS A 71 1.89 -9.65 8.66
N GLU A 72 2.72 -9.71 7.62
CA GLU A 72 2.54 -8.90 6.40
C GLU A 72 1.15 -9.12 5.78
N LYS A 73 0.68 -10.37 5.74
CA LYS A 73 -0.64 -10.70 5.21
C LYS A 73 -1.76 -10.12 6.05
N VAL A 74 -1.72 -10.32 7.36
CA VAL A 74 -2.75 -9.81 8.28
C VAL A 74 -2.81 -8.29 8.23
N GLU A 75 -1.65 -7.62 8.19
CA GLU A 75 -1.57 -6.17 8.06
C GLU A 75 -2.11 -5.69 6.71
N ALA A 76 -1.80 -6.38 5.61
CA ALA A 76 -2.36 -6.08 4.29
C ALA A 76 -3.90 -6.22 4.26
N VAL A 77 -4.44 -7.30 4.83
CA VAL A 77 -5.90 -7.51 4.95
C VAL A 77 -6.54 -6.45 5.84
N SER A 78 -5.89 -6.10 6.95
CA SER A 78 -6.36 -5.05 7.86
C SER A 78 -6.41 -3.69 7.15
N ARG A 79 -5.36 -3.33 6.39
CA ARG A 79 -5.34 -2.14 5.54
C ARG A 79 -6.50 -2.13 4.56
N GLU A 80 -6.70 -3.22 3.84
CA GLU A 80 -7.80 -3.33 2.86
C GLU A 80 -9.17 -3.13 3.52
N TYR A 81 -9.39 -3.75 4.69
CA TYR A 81 -10.62 -3.59 5.46
C TYR A 81 -10.86 -2.14 5.88
N LEU A 82 -9.84 -1.49 6.47
CA LEU A 82 -9.94 -0.09 6.90
C LEU A 82 -10.17 0.84 5.71
N THR A 83 -9.50 0.60 4.58
CA THR A 83 -9.67 1.40 3.36
C THR A 83 -11.07 1.28 2.78
N LYS A 84 -11.67 0.08 2.76
CA LYS A 84 -13.07 -0.11 2.35
C LYS A 84 -14.03 0.64 3.27
N GLU A 85 -13.81 0.61 4.58
CA GLU A 85 -14.64 1.34 5.54
C GLU A 85 -14.50 2.86 5.34
N LEU A 86 -13.28 3.36 5.15
CA LEU A 86 -12.99 4.77 4.87
C LEU A 86 -13.69 5.27 3.61
N VAL A 87 -13.54 4.53 2.50
CA VAL A 87 -14.18 4.87 1.22
C VAL A 87 -15.70 4.87 1.34
N SER A 88 -16.30 3.85 1.94
CA SER A 88 -17.76 3.78 2.10
C SER A 88 -18.31 4.91 2.98
N ASN A 89 -17.55 5.35 3.98
CA ASN A 89 -17.92 6.51 4.79
C ASN A 89 -17.78 7.82 4.00
N PHE A 90 -16.75 7.93 3.15
CA PHE A 90 -16.54 9.09 2.27
C PHE A 90 -17.68 9.25 1.25
N GLU A 91 -18.09 8.18 0.57
CA GLU A 91 -19.17 8.22 -0.44
C GLU A 91 -20.51 8.74 0.12
N LYS A 92 -20.77 8.51 1.41
CA LYS A 92 -22.01 8.96 2.08
C LYS A 92 -22.03 10.46 2.37
N GLU A 93 -20.92 11.15 2.17
CA GLU A 93 -20.63 12.43 2.80
C GLU A 93 -20.19 13.53 1.81
N SER A 94 -20.11 13.23 0.51
CA SER A 94 -19.68 14.05 -0.65
C SER A 94 -19.32 15.54 -0.38
N ASP A 95 -18.02 15.84 -0.22
CA ASP A 95 -17.51 17.23 -0.29
C ASP A 95 -16.00 17.25 -0.64
N LEU A 96 -15.52 18.27 -1.37
CA LEU A 96 -14.12 18.35 -1.86
C LEU A 96 -13.10 18.46 -0.73
N LEU A 97 -13.43 19.17 0.35
CA LEU A 97 -12.60 19.25 1.58
C LEU A 97 -12.36 17.87 2.21
N LYS A 98 -13.15 16.86 1.85
CA LYS A 98 -13.01 15.49 2.36
C LYS A 98 -11.93 14.71 1.61
N ILE A 99 -11.57 15.07 0.37
CA ILE A 99 -10.55 14.34 -0.40
C ILE A 99 -9.18 14.50 0.25
N GLU A 100 -8.83 15.73 0.67
CA GLU A 100 -7.59 15.97 1.41
C GLU A 100 -7.56 15.19 2.73
N LEU A 101 -8.69 15.16 3.46
CA LEU A 101 -8.80 14.36 4.68
C LEU A 101 -8.66 12.85 4.39
N LEU A 102 -9.24 12.37 3.29
CA LEU A 102 -9.11 10.99 2.83
C LEU A 102 -7.64 10.66 2.53
N ILE A 103 -6.92 11.49 1.78
CA ILE A 103 -5.49 11.31 1.47
C ILE A 103 -4.67 11.29 2.75
N LYS A 104 -4.90 12.24 3.67
CA LYS A 104 -4.25 12.29 4.99
C LYS A 104 -4.50 11.01 5.78
N THR A 105 -5.69 10.44 5.68
CA THR A 105 -6.06 9.22 6.39
C THR A 105 -5.50 7.96 5.72
N LEU A 106 -5.48 7.89 4.39
CA LEU A 106 -4.87 6.81 3.63
C LEU A 106 -3.37 6.69 3.96
N LYS A 107 -2.65 7.81 4.03
CA LYS A 107 -1.25 7.81 4.49
C LYS A 107 -1.10 7.20 5.89
N LYS A 108 -1.97 7.58 6.83
CA LYS A 108 -1.95 7.03 8.20
C LYS A 108 -2.24 5.53 8.24
N VAL A 109 -3.13 5.05 7.37
CA VAL A 109 -3.38 3.61 7.17
C VAL A 109 -2.16 2.89 6.54
N GLY A 110 -1.15 3.62 6.08
CA GLY A 110 0.08 3.07 5.53
C GLY A 110 0.05 2.92 4.00
N HIS A 111 -0.84 3.63 3.32
CA HIS A 111 -0.80 3.71 1.86
C HIS A 111 0.39 4.55 1.39
N SER A 112 1.05 4.09 0.32
CA SER A 112 1.98 4.91 -0.48
C SER A 112 1.22 5.92 -1.36
N PRO A 113 1.90 6.91 -1.97
CA PRO A 113 1.29 7.81 -2.95
C PRO A 113 0.59 7.04 -4.08
N ILE A 114 1.27 6.05 -4.66
CA ILE A 114 0.73 5.23 -5.76
C ILE A 114 -0.53 4.49 -5.33
N SER A 115 -0.49 3.82 -4.18
CA SER A 115 -1.66 3.09 -3.69
C SER A 115 -2.82 4.04 -3.33
N SER A 116 -2.53 5.26 -2.87
CA SER A 116 -3.55 6.29 -2.61
C SER A 116 -4.21 6.74 -3.92
N MET A 117 -3.42 6.99 -4.98
CA MET A 117 -3.97 7.30 -6.31
C MET A 117 -4.87 6.19 -6.82
N LEU A 118 -4.46 4.92 -6.65
CA LEU A 118 -5.29 3.77 -7.06
C LEU A 118 -6.63 3.71 -6.32
N VAL A 119 -6.66 4.04 -5.03
CA VAL A 119 -7.92 4.14 -4.27
C VAL A 119 -8.82 5.23 -4.88
N LEU A 120 -8.27 6.43 -5.12
CA LEU A 120 -9.04 7.54 -5.70
C LEU A 120 -9.60 7.19 -7.10
N ILE A 121 -8.80 6.55 -7.95
CA ILE A 121 -9.21 6.16 -9.31
C ILE A 121 -10.28 5.06 -9.26
N ARG A 122 -10.01 3.97 -8.54
CA ARG A 122 -10.88 2.78 -8.55
C ARG A 122 -12.17 2.97 -7.77
N ASN A 123 -12.11 3.71 -6.66
CA ASN A 123 -13.24 3.84 -5.76
C ASN A 123 -14.03 5.12 -5.95
N LEU A 124 -13.38 6.23 -6.34
CA LEU A 124 -14.06 7.50 -6.55
C LEU A 124 -14.23 7.85 -8.03
N GLY A 125 -13.69 7.03 -8.94
CA GLY A 125 -13.82 7.24 -10.39
C GLY A 125 -13.02 8.44 -10.92
N LEU A 126 -12.04 8.94 -10.17
CA LEU A 126 -11.20 10.05 -10.61
C LEU A 126 -10.29 9.64 -11.76
N LYS A 127 -9.97 10.59 -12.65
CA LYS A 127 -8.98 10.35 -13.70
C LYS A 127 -7.58 10.25 -13.09
N TYR A 128 -6.69 9.56 -13.80
CA TYR A 128 -5.28 9.44 -13.36
C TYR A 128 -4.61 10.80 -13.13
N SER A 129 -4.78 11.76 -14.05
CA SER A 129 -4.18 13.10 -13.91
C SER A 129 -4.69 13.83 -12.66
N GLU A 130 -6.00 13.80 -12.42
CA GLU A 130 -6.63 14.43 -11.26
C GLU A 130 -6.17 13.77 -9.96
N ALA A 131 -6.18 12.44 -9.89
CA ALA A 131 -5.71 11.70 -8.72
C ALA A 131 -4.22 11.93 -8.43
N LYS A 132 -3.40 12.05 -9.48
CA LYS A 132 -1.98 12.35 -9.38
C LYS A 132 -1.76 13.73 -8.75
N GLU A 133 -2.39 14.76 -9.29
CA GLU A 133 -2.30 16.13 -8.75
C GLU A 133 -2.75 16.18 -7.30
N LEU A 134 -3.95 15.64 -6.99
CA LEU A 134 -4.48 15.64 -5.63
C LEU A 134 -3.57 14.95 -4.61
N VAL A 135 -3.00 13.79 -4.96
CA VAL A 135 -2.13 13.05 -4.03
C VAL A 135 -0.78 13.74 -3.86
N PHE A 136 -0.11 14.09 -4.96
CA PHE A 136 1.25 14.62 -4.91
C PHE A 136 1.32 16.09 -4.45
N ASP A 137 0.27 16.87 -4.69
CA ASP A 137 0.21 18.25 -4.24
C ASP A 137 -0.35 18.37 -2.81
N SER A 138 -0.76 17.26 -2.19
CA SER A 138 -1.21 17.23 -0.79
C SER A 138 -0.06 17.49 0.20
N ASP A 139 -0.38 18.11 1.33
CA ASP A 139 0.61 18.46 2.37
C ASP A 139 1.39 17.23 2.87
N VAL A 140 0.73 16.06 2.89
CA VAL A 140 1.29 14.84 3.45
C VAL A 140 2.24 14.13 2.49
N TRP A 141 2.24 14.45 1.20
CA TRP A 141 3.15 13.87 0.22
C TRP A 141 4.03 14.91 -0.47
N LYS A 142 4.09 16.13 0.07
CA LYS A 142 5.02 17.16 -0.37
C LYS A 142 6.46 16.61 -0.43
N GLY A 143 7.14 16.79 -1.56
CA GLY A 143 8.48 16.25 -1.79
C GLY A 143 8.50 14.86 -2.44
N ALA A 144 7.41 14.08 -2.36
CA ALA A 144 7.35 12.75 -2.96
C ALA A 144 7.29 12.79 -4.49
N ARG A 145 6.75 13.89 -5.05
CA ARG A 145 6.70 14.11 -6.49
C ARG A 145 8.09 14.29 -7.05
N GLU A 146 8.86 15.18 -6.45
CA GLU A 146 10.22 15.49 -6.85
C GLU A 146 11.12 14.26 -6.73
N GLN A 147 10.97 13.48 -5.65
CA GLN A 147 11.68 12.21 -5.49
C GLN A 147 11.28 11.17 -6.55
N SER A 148 9.99 11.07 -6.87
CA SER A 148 9.51 10.15 -7.90
C SER A 148 10.01 10.54 -9.30
N GLU A 149 10.02 11.83 -9.61
CA GLU A 149 10.52 12.36 -10.88
C GLU A 149 12.04 12.16 -10.98
N LEU A 150 12.78 12.40 -9.88
CA LEU A 150 14.22 12.12 -9.81
C LEU A 150 14.54 10.65 -10.04
N LEU A 151 13.83 9.74 -9.34
CA LEU A 151 14.04 8.30 -9.52
C LEU A 151 13.73 7.86 -10.96
N GLY A 152 12.66 8.41 -11.55
CA GLY A 152 12.32 8.15 -12.94
C GLY A 152 13.42 8.59 -13.90
N GLN A 153 14.02 9.77 -13.68
CA GLN A 153 15.17 10.23 -14.46
C GLN A 153 16.38 9.34 -14.27
N MET A 154 16.73 8.96 -13.03
CA MET A 154 17.84 8.03 -12.77
C MET A 154 17.63 6.68 -13.46
N LEU A 155 16.39 6.18 -13.50
CA LEU A 155 16.07 4.94 -14.20
C LEU A 155 16.27 5.08 -15.72
N PHE A 156 15.83 6.19 -16.30
CA PHE A 156 16.08 6.47 -17.71
C PHE A 156 17.57 6.62 -18.01
N GLU A 157 18.33 7.30 -17.14
CA GLU A 157 19.79 7.43 -17.26
C GLU A 157 20.50 6.08 -17.23
N VAL A 158 20.06 5.14 -16.39
CA VAL A 158 20.57 3.75 -16.41
C VAL A 158 20.21 3.07 -17.73
N ALA A 159 18.96 3.21 -18.17
CA ALA A 159 18.49 2.61 -19.42
C ALA A 159 19.17 3.18 -20.68
N LEU A 160 19.75 4.40 -20.62
CA LEU A 160 20.55 4.97 -21.72
C LEU A 160 21.70 4.07 -22.16
N GLN A 161 22.27 3.28 -21.25
CA GLN A 161 23.41 2.42 -21.56
C GLN A 161 23.07 1.39 -22.64
N ASP A 162 21.80 0.97 -22.69
CA ASP A 162 21.27 -0.04 -23.60
C ASP A 162 20.27 0.53 -24.60
N ALA A 163 20.12 1.86 -24.66
CA ALA A 163 19.13 2.52 -25.48
C ALA A 163 19.53 2.55 -26.96
N ASN A 164 18.60 2.14 -27.83
CA ASN A 164 18.69 2.37 -29.27
C ASN A 164 18.18 3.77 -29.63
N GLU A 165 17.10 4.22 -28.97
CA GLU A 165 16.51 5.54 -29.17
C GLU A 165 16.14 6.20 -27.84
N VAL A 166 16.27 7.53 -27.79
CA VAL A 166 16.00 8.33 -26.59
C VAL A 166 15.30 9.62 -27.00
N GLU A 167 14.23 9.96 -26.31
CA GLU A 167 13.53 11.24 -26.46
C GLU A 167 13.74 12.14 -25.24
N TYR A 168 13.87 13.43 -25.49
CA TYR A 168 14.05 14.46 -24.47
C TYR A 168 12.95 15.52 -24.57
N ASP A 169 12.55 16.07 -23.42
CA ASP A 169 11.72 17.27 -23.39
C ASP A 169 12.53 18.55 -23.65
N ALA A 170 11.83 19.69 -23.66
CA ALA A 170 12.41 21.01 -23.89
C ALA A 170 13.39 21.45 -22.79
N ASP A 171 13.30 20.85 -21.60
CA ASP A 171 14.17 21.13 -20.45
C ASP A 171 15.38 20.17 -20.39
N GLY A 172 15.52 19.28 -21.39
CA GLY A 172 16.61 18.32 -21.50
C GLY A 172 16.45 17.09 -20.61
N LYS A 173 15.26 16.83 -20.07
CA LYS A 173 14.96 15.59 -19.32
C LYS A 173 14.54 14.48 -20.25
N ILE A 174 14.89 13.24 -19.89
CA ILE A 174 14.54 12.07 -20.69
C ILE A 174 13.05 11.78 -20.51
N THR A 175 12.33 11.64 -21.62
CA THR A 175 10.89 11.33 -21.63
C THR A 175 10.57 9.93 -22.13
N SER A 176 11.47 9.33 -22.93
CA SER A 176 11.31 7.97 -23.45
C SER A 176 12.67 7.34 -23.74
N VAL A 177 12.76 6.03 -23.52
CA VAL A 177 13.91 5.19 -23.88
C VAL A 177 13.38 3.94 -24.58
N THR A 178 13.90 3.64 -25.76
CA THR A 178 13.58 2.44 -26.54
C THR A 178 14.80 1.52 -26.58
N VAL A 179 14.59 0.25 -26.25
CA VAL A 179 15.61 -0.81 -26.29
C VAL A 179 15.13 -1.92 -27.23
N ASP A 180 15.97 -2.28 -28.20
CA ASP A 180 15.77 -3.44 -29.05
C ASP A 180 16.34 -4.68 -28.35
N LEU A 181 15.45 -5.61 -27.98
CA LEU A 181 15.82 -6.84 -27.28
C LEU A 181 16.35 -7.93 -28.21
N THR A 182 16.40 -7.69 -29.52
CA THR A 182 16.88 -8.65 -30.52
C THR A 182 18.33 -8.41 -30.95
N GLU A 183 18.91 -7.28 -30.59
CA GLU A 183 20.33 -7.01 -30.77
C GLU A 183 21.12 -7.62 -29.61
N GLU A 184 21.81 -8.74 -29.85
CA GLU A 184 22.84 -9.23 -28.92
C GLU A 184 23.99 -8.21 -28.94
N LYS A 185 24.23 -7.53 -27.82
CA LYS A 185 25.44 -6.71 -27.67
C LYS A 185 26.65 -7.64 -27.69
N ASP A 186 27.43 -7.58 -28.76
CA ASP A 186 28.77 -8.17 -28.80
C ASP A 186 29.60 -7.55 -27.66
N GLU A 187 29.73 -8.25 -26.54
CA GLU A 187 30.71 -7.96 -25.50
C GLU A 187 32.12 -8.11 -26.10
N SER A 188 32.64 -7.01 -26.64
CA SER A 188 34.04 -6.89 -27.03
C SER A 188 34.75 -6.01 -25.99
N ASP A 189 35.65 -6.65 -25.25
CA ASP A 189 36.58 -6.09 -24.25
C ASP A 189 37.36 -4.85 -24.72
#